data_AF-A0A3D2VQP2-F1
#
_entry.id   AF-A0A3D2VQP2-F1
#
_cell.length_a   1.000
_cell.length_b   1.000
_cell.length_c   1.000
_cell.angle_alpha   90.00
_cell.angle_beta   90.00
_cell.angle_gamma   90.00
#
_symmetry.space_group_name_H-M   'P 1'
#
loop_
_entity.id
_entity.type
_entity.pdbx_description
1 polymer ?
#
loop_
_entity_poly.entity_id
_entity_poly.type
_entity_poly.pdbx_seq_one_letter_code
_entity_poly.pdbx_strand_id
1 'polypeptide(L)' 'MNRRRERFARRLDLTHGRVEMSHGGGGRAMAQLVEELFLAAFDNDWLRAQDDCAQFAVPPGRVVMATDSHVVSPLFFPGG' A
#
# COMPACT_ATOMS: atom_id res chain seq x y z
N MET A 1 24.83 2.97 3.36
CA MET A 1 24.32 1.84 4.17
C MET A 1 22.84 1.67 3.85
N ASN A 2 22.44 0.57 3.21
CA ASN A 2 21.16 0.42 2.51
C ASN A 2 20.04 -0.02 3.47
N ARG A 3 19.44 0.94 4.21
CA ARG A 3 18.43 0.71 5.28
C ARG A 3 17.21 -0.11 4.85
N ARG A 4 16.90 -0.20 3.55
CA ARG A 4 15.76 -0.99 3.04
C ARG A 4 15.87 -2.50 3.30
N ARG A 5 17.08 -3.05 3.43
CA ARG A 5 17.28 -4.48 3.70
C ARG A 5 16.92 -4.89 5.14
N GLU A 6 16.71 -3.93 6.05
CA GLU A 6 16.42 -4.22 7.46
C GLU A 6 14.92 -4.35 7.75
N ARG A 7 14.04 -3.85 6.87
CA ARG A 7 12.59 -3.78 7.13
C ARG A 7 11.85 -5.09 6.84
N PHE A 8 12.29 -5.85 5.84
CA PHE A 8 11.62 -7.10 5.41
C PHE A 8 12.59 -8.28 5.41
N ALA A 9 12.12 -9.44 5.87
CA ALA A 9 12.97 -10.61 6.09
C ALA A 9 13.58 -11.19 4.79
N ARG A 10 12.88 -11.05 3.65
CA ARG A 10 13.28 -11.49 2.31
C ARG A 10 12.68 -10.54 1.29
N ARG A 11 13.27 -10.39 0.11
CA ARG A 11 12.70 -9.60 -1.00
C ARG A 11 11.58 -10.35 -1.71
N LEU A 12 10.73 -9.61 -2.42
CA LEU A 12 9.74 -10.18 -3.31
C LEU A 12 10.39 -10.86 -4.51
N ASP A 13 9.88 -12.04 -4.86
CA ASP A 13 10.15 -12.65 -6.16
C ASP A 13 9.16 -12.07 -7.19
N LEU A 14 9.59 -11.05 -7.92
CA LEU A 14 8.77 -10.42 -8.95
C LEU A 14 8.67 -11.23 -10.25
N THR A 15 9.46 -12.30 -10.38
CA THR A 15 9.52 -13.13 -11.60
C THR A 15 8.63 -14.37 -11.52
N HIS A 16 8.62 -15.06 -10.38
CA HIS A 16 7.87 -16.30 -10.17
C HIS A 16 6.93 -16.24 -8.95
N GLY A 17 6.88 -15.10 -8.25
CA GLY A 17 6.02 -14.91 -7.09
C GLY A 17 4.53 -14.92 -7.42
N ARG A 18 3.72 -14.95 -6.36
CA ARG A 18 2.25 -14.96 -6.45
C ARG A 18 1.65 -13.98 -5.46
N VAL A 19 0.48 -13.44 -5.81
CA VAL A 19 -0.33 -12.65 -4.87
C VAL A 19 -1.07 -13.61 -3.95
N GLU A 20 -0.66 -13.64 -2.69
CA GLU A 20 -1.33 -14.37 -1.61
C GLU A 20 -2.28 -13.47 -0.78
N MET A 21 -3.18 -14.10 -0.02
CA MET A 21 -4.13 -13.43 0.90
C MET A 21 -3.42 -12.53 1.93
N SER A 22 -2.20 -12.89 2.33
CA SER A 22 -1.39 -12.11 3.27
C SER A 22 -1.08 -10.69 2.77
N HIS A 23 -1.04 -10.47 1.45
CA HIS A 23 -0.83 -9.16 0.85
C HIS A 23 -2.06 -8.25 0.93
N GLY A 24 -3.26 -8.80 1.16
CA GLY A 24 -4.49 -8.03 1.37
C GLY A 24 -4.84 -7.80 2.85
N GLY A 25 -4.02 -8.32 3.78
CA GLY A 25 -4.34 -8.32 5.21
C GLY A 25 -3.90 -7.08 5.99
N GLY A 26 -3.46 -6.00 5.34
CA GLY A 26 -3.03 -4.76 6.01
C GLY A 26 -1.66 -4.80 6.72
N GLY A 27 -1.03 -5.97 6.80
CA GLY A 27 0.20 -6.17 7.58
C GLY A 27 1.51 -5.98 6.80
N ARG A 28 2.59 -6.57 7.34
CA ARG A 28 3.96 -6.44 6.78
C ARG A 28 4.08 -6.90 5.33
N ALA A 29 3.37 -7.96 4.93
CA ALA A 29 3.39 -8.45 3.56
C ALA A 29 2.78 -7.43 2.57
N MET A 30 1.67 -6.79 2.93
CA MET A 30 1.09 -5.68 2.15
C MET A 30 2.07 -4.51 2.06
N ALA A 31 2.65 -4.09 3.19
CA ALA A 31 3.61 -2.98 3.24
C ALA A 31 4.83 -3.24 2.34
N GLN A 32 5.31 -4.49 2.31
CA GLN A 32 6.39 -4.91 1.43
C GLN A 32 5.99 -4.85 -0.06
N LEU A 33 4.78 -5.33 -0.39
CA LEU A 33 4.25 -5.25 -1.76
C LEU A 33 4.17 -3.79 -2.24
N VAL A 34 3.66 -2.89 -1.39
CA VAL A 34 3.62 -1.45 -1.69
C VAL A 34 5.03 -0.89 -1.89
N GLU A 35 5.99 -1.23 -1.03
CA GLU A 35 7.33 -0.66 -1.08
C GLU A 35 8.21 -1.21 -2.22
N GLU A 36 8.22 -2.52 -2.44
CA GLU A 36 9.14 -3.16 -3.38
C GLU A 36 8.60 -3.24 -4.81
N LEU A 37 7.27 -3.26 -5.00
CA LEU A 37 6.65 -3.31 -6.32
C LEU A 37 6.07 -1.96 -6.73
N PHE A 38 5.11 -1.43 -5.97
CA PHE A 38 4.35 -0.25 -6.40
C PHE A 38 5.18 1.04 -6.33
N LEU A 39 5.89 1.28 -5.23
CA LEU A 39 6.78 2.43 -5.09
C LEU A 39 7.92 2.39 -6.12
N ALA A 40 8.43 1.21 -6.47
CA ALA A 40 9.46 1.08 -7.49
C ALA A 40 8.93 1.38 -8.91
N ALA A 41 7.69 0.98 -9.22
CA ALA A 41 7.09 1.18 -10.52
C ALA A 41 6.51 2.59 -10.73
N PHE A 42 6.01 3.23 -9.66
CA PHE A 42 5.26 4.49 -9.72
C PHE A 42 5.90 5.62 -8.89
N ASP A 43 7.22 5.57 -8.69
CA ASP A 43 7.94 6.45 -7.78
C ASP A 43 7.67 7.96 -8.05
N ASN A 44 7.16 8.66 -7.04
CA ASN A 44 6.87 10.10 -7.09
C ASN A 44 6.76 10.66 -5.66
N ASP A 45 6.77 11.99 -5.53
CA ASP A 45 6.74 12.66 -4.21
C ASP A 45 5.48 12.36 -3.40
N TRP A 46 4.33 12.20 -4.06
CA TRP A 46 3.07 11.90 -3.39
C TRP A 46 3.06 10.48 -2.82
N LEU A 47 3.50 9.49 -3.60
CA LEU A 47 3.51 8.09 -3.17
C LEU A 47 4.60 7.82 -2.12
N ARG A 48 5.73 8.54 -2.17
CA ARG A 48 6.81 8.44 -1.17
C ARG A 48 6.39 8.85 0.23
N ALA A 49 5.34 9.65 0.38
CA ALA A 49 4.79 10.02 1.68
C ALA A 49 4.22 8.79 2.42
N GLN A 50 3.65 7.82 1.69
CA GLN A 50 3.00 6.63 2.23
C GLN A 50 1.91 6.94 3.28
N ASP A 51 1.18 8.03 3.09
CA ASP A 51 0.04 8.43 3.93
C ASP A 51 -1.25 7.69 3.54
N ASP A 52 -2.30 7.84 4.36
CA ASP A 52 -3.64 7.29 4.12
C ASP A 52 -4.39 7.99 2.95
N CYS A 53 -3.80 9.02 2.35
CA CYS A 53 -4.41 9.81 1.28
C CYS A 53 -3.35 10.46 0.38
N ALA A 54 -3.78 10.82 -0.83
CA ALA A 54 -3.02 11.72 -1.70
C ALA A 54 -3.40 13.18 -1.39
N GLN A 55 -2.40 14.06 -1.30
CA GLN A 55 -2.59 15.49 -1.08
C GLN A 55 -1.91 16.30 -2.19
N PHE A 56 -2.65 17.18 -2.86
CA PHE A 56 -2.10 18.00 -3.95
C PHE A 56 -2.83 19.35 -4.08
N ALA A 57 -2.12 20.34 -4.60
CA ALA A 57 -2.65 21.69 -4.80
C ALA A 57 -3.52 21.74 -6.06
N VAL A 58 -4.72 22.29 -5.93
CA VAL A 58 -5.64 22.58 -7.04
C VAL A 58 -6.20 23.98 -6.81
N PRO A 59 -5.90 24.99 -7.65
CA PRO A 59 -6.35 26.36 -7.42
C PRO A 59 -7.89 26.44 -7.24
N PRO A 60 -8.39 27.18 -6.23
CA PRO A 60 -7.66 28.06 -5.32
C PRO A 60 -7.16 27.41 -4.00
N GLY A 61 -7.06 26.08 -3.87
CA GLY A 61 -6.73 25.41 -2.61
C GLY A 61 -5.98 24.07 -2.71
N ARG A 62 -6.28 23.17 -1.78
CA ARG A 62 -5.68 21.82 -1.64
C ARG A 62 -6.79 20.77 -1.67
N VAL A 63 -6.57 19.70 -2.41
CA VAL A 63 -7.42 18.51 -2.42
C VAL A 63 -6.74 17.39 -1.63
N VAL A 64 -7.55 16.67 -0.86
CA VAL A 64 -7.16 15.44 -0.18
C VAL A 64 -8.09 14.34 -0.69
N MET A 65 -7.52 13.24 -1.16
CA MET A 65 -8.28 12.12 -1.73
C MET A 65 -7.80 10.79 -1.14
N ALA A 66 -8.74 9.99 -0.66
CA ALA A 66 -8.52 8.61 -0.22
C ALA A 66 -9.59 7.72 -0.86
N THR A 67 -9.30 6.43 -0.97
CA THR A 67 -10.23 5.43 -1.46
C THR A 67 -9.98 4.11 -0.74
N ASP A 68 -11.05 3.33 -0.56
CA ASP A 68 -10.97 1.99 0.00
C ASP A 68 -12.07 1.12 -0.62
N SER A 69 -11.91 -0.19 -0.53
CA SER A 69 -12.89 -1.18 -0.95
C SER A 69 -13.20 -2.13 0.20
N HIS A 70 -14.48 -2.35 0.47
CA HIS A 70 -14.91 -3.28 1.52
C HIS A 70 -15.27 -4.63 0.93
N VAL A 71 -14.56 -5.68 1.35
CA VAL A 71 -14.75 -7.08 0.91
C VAL A 71 -15.12 -8.01 2.07
N VAL A 72 -15.72 -7.45 3.12
CA VAL A 72 -16.10 -8.19 4.33
C VAL A 72 -17.08 -9.33 4.02
N SER A 73 -16.92 -10.46 4.71
CA SER A 73 -17.80 -11.62 4.62
C SER A 73 -17.97 -12.26 6.00
N PRO A 74 -19.21 -12.53 6.47
CA PRO A 74 -20.48 -12.28 5.78
C PRO A 74 -20.79 -10.79 5.60
N LEU A 75 -21.77 -10.47 4.74
CA LEU A 75 -22.22 -9.08 4.52
C LEU A 75 -22.93 -8.48 5.75
N PHE A 76 -23.46 -9.35 6.63
CA PHE A 76 -24.12 -8.96 7.88
C PHE A 76 -23.50 -9.74 9.04
N PHE A 77 -23.01 -9.03 10.05
CA PHE A 77 -22.39 -9.58 11.25
C PHE A 77 -22.80 -8.77 12.50
N PRO A 78 -22.56 -9.27 13.73
CA PRO A 78 -22.84 -8.50 14.93
C PRO A 78 -22.03 -7.19 14.95
N GLY A 79 -22.71 -6.06 14.78
CA GLY A 79 -22.10 -4.73 14.68
C GLY A 79 -22.07 -4.11 13.27
N GLY A 80 -22.53 -4.84 12.24
CA GLY A 80 -22.65 -4.37 10.85
C GLY A 80 -22.99 -5.51 9.92
#